data_AF-A0A5K0XJK0-F1
#
_entry.id   AF-A0A5K0XJK0-F1
#
_cell.length_a   1.000
_cell.length_b   1.000
_cell.length_c   1.000
_cell.angle_alpha   90.00
_cell.angle_beta   90.00
_cell.angle_gamma   90.00
#
_symmetry.space_group_name_H-M   'P 1'
#
loop_
_entity.id
_entity.type
_entity.pdbx_description
1 polymer ?
#
loop_
_entity_poly.entity_id
_entity_poly.type
_entity_poly.pdbx_seq_one_letter_code
_entity_poly.pdbx_strand_id
1 'polypeptide(L)' 'FLHPIVYGEYPRTMQDIVAERLPKFTSREIKMVKGSIDFLGVNQYTAYYMYDQQPTTQTPTGYQNDWHD' A
#
# COMPACT_ATOMS: atom_id res chain seq x y z
N PHE A 1 3.10 6.31 1.36
CA PHE A 1 3.14 7.78 1.57
C PHE A 1 4.54 8.37 1.65
N LEU A 2 5.55 7.66 2.16
CA LEU A 2 6.92 8.21 2.24
C LEU A 2 7.67 8.23 0.90
N HIS A 3 7.31 7.34 -0.03
CA HIS A 3 8.03 7.15 -1.29
C HIS A 3 8.11 8.42 -2.16
N PRO A 4 7.03 9.21 -2.36
CA PRO A 4 7.13 10.47 -3.10
C PRO A 4 8.01 11.52 -2.44
N ILE A 5 8.15 11.47 -1.11
CA ILE A 5 8.93 12.46 -0.37
C ILE A 5 10.43 12.15 -0.41
N VAL A 6 10.77 10.85 -0.42
CA VAL A 6 12.16 10.38 -0.51
C VAL A 6 12.66 10.34 -1.95
N TYR A 7 11.86 9.81 -2.87
CA TYR A 7 12.27 9.52 -4.24
C TYR A 7 11.61 10.41 -5.31
N GLY A 8 10.56 11.14 -4.96
CA GLY A 8 9.82 11.98 -5.91
C GLY A 8 8.81 11.22 -6.76
N GLU A 9 8.58 9.93 -6.49
CA GLU A 9 7.65 9.08 -7.23
C GLU A 9 6.86 8.15 -6.31
N TYR A 10 5.71 7.65 -6.75
CA TYR A 10 4.96 6.61 -6.04
C TYR A 10 5.64 5.24 -6.19
N PRO A 11 5.46 4.29 -5.26
CA PRO A 11 5.99 2.93 -5.40
C PRO A 11 5.43 2.27 -6.66
N ARG A 12 6.24 1.48 -7.39
CA ARG A 12 5.82 0.79 -8.62
C ARG A 12 4.52 0.01 -8.46
N THR A 13 4.37 -0.72 -7.35
CA THR A 13 3.15 -1.49 -7.05
C THR A 13 1.88 -0.63 -7.02
N MET A 14 1.96 0.62 -6.53
CA MET A 14 0.81 1.52 -6.57
C MET A 14 0.58 2.10 -7.97
N GLN A 15 1.64 2.32 -8.75
CA GLN A 15 1.52 2.76 -10.15
C GLN A 15 0.86 1.67 -11.00
N ASP A 16 1.20 0.40 -10.78
CA ASP A 16 0.70 -0.74 -11.53
C ASP A 16 -0.76 -1.08 -11.16
N ILE A 17 -1.11 -1.02 -9.86
CA ILE A 17 -2.46 -1.39 -9.37
C ILE A 17 -3.48 -0.25 -9.58
N VAL A 18 -3.08 1.00 -9.31
CA VAL A 18 -4.01 2.15 -9.29
C VAL A 18 -4.01 2.91 -10.63
N ALA A 19 -2.93 2.77 -11.43
CA ALA A 19 -2.78 3.29 -12.79
C ALA A 19 -3.42 4.67 -13.02
N GLU A 20 -4.53 4.73 -13.76
CA GLU A 20 -5.18 5.98 -14.19
C GLU A 20 -5.80 6.80 -13.04
N ARG A 21 -6.13 6.16 -11.91
CA ARG A 21 -6.71 6.85 -10.75
C ARG A 21 -5.65 7.53 -9.88
N LEU A 22 -4.37 7.26 -10.14
CA LEU A 22 -3.28 7.81 -9.35
C LEU A 22 -2.92 9.22 -9.88
N PRO A 23 -3.08 10.28 -9.07
CA PRO A 23 -2.68 11.62 -9.48
C PRO A 23 -1.19 11.64 -9.78
N LYS A 24 -0.82 12.13 -10.97
CA LYS A 24 0.58 12.29 -11.36
C LYS A 24 1.09 13.61 -10.80
N PHE A 25 2.19 13.57 -10.06
CA PHE A 25 2.87 14.79 -9.64
C PHE A 25 3.56 15.46 -10.83
N THR A 26 3.49 16.78 -10.89
CA THR A 26 4.29 17.58 -11.82
C THR A 26 5.72 17.73 -11.30
N SER A 27 6.69 17.98 -12.18
CA SER A 27 8.10 18.13 -11.80
C SER A 27 8.35 19.26 -10.79
N ARG A 28 7.46 20.26 -10.74
CA ARG A 28 7.53 21.38 -9.78
C ARG A 28 7.08 20.95 -8.38
N GLU A 29 6.02 20.15 -8.28
CA GLU A 29 5.53 19.60 -7.02
C GLU A 29 6.52 18.59 -6.45
N ILE A 30 7.11 17.74 -7.29
CA ILE A 30 8.16 16.80 -6.88
C ILE A 30 9.35 17.53 -6.28
N LYS A 31 9.81 18.64 -6.89
CA LYS A 31 10.90 19.46 -6.35
C LYS A 31 10.57 20.13 -5.03
N MET A 32 9.29 20.46 -4.79
CA MET A 32 8.85 21.07 -3.54
C MET A 32 8.80 20.05 -2.40
N VAL A 33 8.37 18.82 -2.70
CA VAL A 33 8.17 17.77 -1.70
C VAL A 33 9.46 16.97 -1.45
N LYS A 34 10.34 16.84 -2.44
CA LYS A 34 11.61 16.11 -2.31
C LYS A 34 12.55 16.84 -1.34
N GLY A 35 12.81 16.21 -0.20
CA GLY A 35 13.69 16.75 0.84
C GLY A 35 13.01 17.75 1.79
N SER A 36 11.68 17.88 1.76
CA SER A 36 10.93 18.74 2.69
C SER A 36 10.68 18.09 4.07
N ILE A 37 11.53 17.14 4.48
CA ILE A 37 11.44 16.44 5.77
C ILE A 37 12.71 16.74 6.57
N ASP A 38 12.55 17.51 7.64
CA ASP A 38 13.59 17.68 8.66
C ASP A 38 13.53 16.59 9.74
N PHE A 39 12.34 16.01 9.98
CA PHE A 39 12.11 14.94 10.96
C PHE A 39 10.95 14.01 10.56
N LEU A 40 11.09 12.71 10.79
CA LEU A 40 10.07 11.70 10.53
C LEU A 40 9.51 11.14 11.84
N GLY A 41 8.26 11.47 12.17
CA GLY A 41 7.52 10.84 13.26
C GLY A 41 6.71 9.65 12.76
N VAL A 42 6.92 8.46 13.35
CA VAL A 42 6.16 7.25 13.03
C VAL A 42 5.14 6.98 14.14
N ASN A 43 3.86 7.05 13.80
CA ASN A 43 2.78 6.69 14.71
C ASN A 43 2.47 5.19 14.55
N GLN A 44 2.85 4.37 15.53
CA GLN A 44 2.59 2.93 15.55
C GLN A 44 1.74 2.56 16.76
N TYR A 45 0.56 1.99 16.51
CA TYR A 45 -0.40 1.63 17.56
C TYR A 45 -0.66 0.12 17.67
N THR A 46 -0.52 -0.62 16.56
CA THR A 46 -0.79 -2.06 16.50
C THR A 46 -0.05 -2.67 15.31
N ALA A 47 0.10 -3.99 15.29
CA ALA A 47 0.67 -4.74 14.19
C ALA A 47 -0.34 -5.81 13.73
N TYR A 48 -0.49 -5.96 12.42
CA TYR A 48 -1.37 -6.96 11.81
C TYR A 48 -0.54 -8.04 11.11
N TYR A 49 -0.99 -9.29 11.22
CA TYR A 49 -0.48 -10.37 10.38
C TYR A 49 -1.09 -10.27 8.98
N MET A 50 -0.26 -10.36 7.95
CA MET A 50 -0.67 -10.34 6.55
C MET A 50 -0.26 -11.66 5.88
N TYR A 51 -1.15 -12.22 5.08
CA TYR A 51 -0.90 -13.40 4.23
C TYR A 51 -1.22 -13.06 2.78
N ASP A 52 -0.58 -13.75 1.84
CA ASP A 52 -0.86 -13.58 0.42
C ASP A 52 -2.28 -14.06 0.08
N GLN A 53 -3.05 -13.24 -0.62
CA GLN A 53 -4.37 -13.64 -1.09
C GLN A 53 -4.19 -14.47 -2.35
N GLN A 54 -4.02 -15.79 -2.19
CA GLN A 54 -4.09 -16.70 -3.32
C GLN A 54 -5.43 -16.49 -4.04
N PRO A 55 -5.45 -16.31 -5.39
CA PRO A 55 -6.70 -16.25 -6.13
C PRO A 55 -7.46 -17.55 -5.84
N THR A 56 -8.70 -17.43 -5.36
CA THR A 56 -9.48 -18.55 -4.86
C THR A 56 -9.72 -19.60 -5.95
N THR A 57 -8.86 -20.59 -6.07
CA THR A 57 -9.25 -21.91 -6.53
C THR A 57 -9.91 -22.59 -5.35
N GLN A 58 -11.24 -22.53 -5.30
CA GLN A 58 -12.18 -23.33 -4.48
C GLN A 58 -11.60 -23.88 -3.17
N THR A 59 -12.04 -23.30 -2.04
CA THR A 59 -11.75 -23.75 -0.68
C THR A 59 -11.94 -25.27 -0.55
N PRO A 60 -10.92 -26.05 -0.14
CA PRO A 60 -11.15 -27.38 0.41
C PRO A 60 -11.84 -27.20 1.77
N THR A 61 -12.95 -27.92 1.95
CA THR A 61 -13.78 -27.97 3.16
C THR A 61 -12.94 -27.97 4.45
N GLY A 62 -13.02 -26.88 5.21
CA GLY A 62 -12.42 -26.74 6.53
C GLY A 62 -13.49 -26.69 7.61
N TYR A 63 -13.25 -27.37 8.73
CA TYR A 63 -14.17 -27.53 9.87
C TYR A 63 -14.77 -26.24 10.44
N GLN A 64 -14.20 -25.07 10.12
CA GLN A 64 -14.69 -23.76 10.55
C GLN A 64 -16.04 -23.36 9.90
N ASN A 65 -16.46 -24.05 8.83
CA ASN A 65 -17.70 -23.74 8.09
C ASN A 65 -18.89 -24.65 8.42
N ASP A 66 -18.72 -25.70 9.23
CA ASP A 66 -19.77 -26.71 9.51
C ASP A 66 -20.69 -26.33 10.70
N TRP A 67 -20.68 -25.07 11.17
CA TRP A 67 -21.47 -24.68 12.36
C TRP A 67 -22.95 -24.35 12.07
N HIS A 68 -23.45 -24.60 10.86
CA HIS A 68 -24.89 -24.47 10.58
C HIS A 68 -25.36 -25.65 9.73
N ASP A 69 -25.68 -26.75 10.41
CA ASP A 69 -26.71 -27.72 10.00
C ASP A 69 -27.56 -28.07 11.24
#